data_AF-A0A223KUJ5-F1
#
_entry.id   AF-A0A223KUJ5-F1
#
_cell.length_a   1.000
_cell.length_b   1.000
_cell.length_c   1.000
_cell.angle_alpha   90.00
_cell.angle_beta   90.00
_cell.angle_gamma   90.00
#
_symmetry.space_group_name_H-M   'P 1'
#
loop_
_entity.id
_entity.type
_entity.pdbx_description
1 polymer ?
#
loop_
_entity_poly.entity_id
_entity_poly.type
_entity_poly.pdbx_seq_one_letter_code
_entity_poly.pdbx_strand_id
1 'polypeptide(L)'
;MQVKIENGKLLQAMSLLFNLPLKGKQSRHRTKLIKLLEARSKEVEEQRIELAKEHSNKDEDGNPKSSDGKYDIKNMEAFKKDLQELYEEELVIEGGDNHGMLKTVKQILFNCEQEFKGIDATIYDYLCDQFEGVEDK
;
A
#
# COMPACT_ATOMS: atom_id res chain seq x y z
N MET A 1 -12.99 -8.58 12.43
CA MET A 1 -11.60 -8.18 12.09
C MET A 1 -11.58 -7.44 10.76
N GLN A 2 -11.10 -6.20 10.75
CA GLN A 2 -10.89 -5.36 9.57
C GLN A 2 -9.48 -4.78 9.68
N VAL A 3 -8.71 -4.76 8.59
CA VAL A 3 -7.39 -4.12 8.54
C VAL A 3 -7.40 -3.06 7.46
N LYS A 4 -6.84 -1.89 7.75
CA LYS A 4 -6.76 -0.76 6.83
C LYS A 4 -5.31 -0.42 6.55
N ILE A 5 -4.98 -0.17 5.28
CA ILE A 5 -3.61 0.19 4.89
C ILE A 5 -3.65 1.35 3.90
N GLU A 6 -3.07 2.48 4.27
CA GLU A 6 -2.81 3.63 3.40
C GLU A 6 -2.11 3.22 2.10
N ASN A 7 -2.58 3.74 0.98
CA ASN A 7 -2.01 3.52 -0.34
C ASN A 7 -0.52 3.87 -0.39
N GLY A 8 -0.12 4.97 0.27
CA GLY A 8 1.27 5.42 0.37
C GLY A 8 2.21 4.46 1.11
N LYS A 9 1.68 3.46 1.82
CA LYS A 9 2.44 2.49 2.62
C LYS A 9 2.47 1.07 2.03
N LEU A 10 1.74 0.83 0.93
CA LEU A 10 1.57 -0.51 0.35
C LEU A 10 2.91 -1.16 -0.03
N LEU A 11 3.78 -0.43 -0.72
CA LEU A 11 5.07 -0.96 -1.20
C LEU A 11 5.98 -1.38 -0.04
N GLN A 12 6.09 -0.53 0.98
CA GLN A 12 6.95 -0.79 2.12
C GLN A 12 6.37 -1.91 3.00
N ALA A 13 5.04 -1.94 3.19
CA ALA A 13 4.37 -3.04 3.88
C ALA A 13 4.62 -4.38 3.17
N MET A 14 4.51 -4.42 1.83
CA MET A 14 4.84 -5.61 1.05
C MET A 14 6.29 -6.04 1.23
N SER A 15 7.23 -5.10 1.13
CA SER A 15 8.67 -5.37 1.27
C SER A 15 8.99 -5.96 2.65
N LEU A 16 8.50 -5.33 3.71
CA LEU A 16 8.70 -5.80 5.08
C LEU A 16 8.15 -7.21 5.27
N LEU A 17 6.88 -7.42 4.91
CA LEU A 17 6.23 -8.73 5.03
C LEU A 17 7.00 -9.80 4.25
N PHE A 18 7.40 -9.50 3.01
CA PHE A 18 8.11 -10.44 2.13
C PHE A 18 9.40 -10.96 2.74
N ASN A 19 10.14 -10.09 3.44
CA ASN A 19 11.43 -10.39 4.03
C ASN A 19 11.35 -11.20 5.35
N LEU A 20 10.15 -11.42 5.90
CA LEU A 20 9.98 -12.23 7.11
C LEU A 20 10.28 -13.72 6.86
N PRO A 21 11.14 -14.36 7.68
CA PRO A 21 11.54 -15.77 7.51
C PRO A 21 10.43 -16.74 7.98
N LEU A 22 9.36 -16.86 7.20
CA LEU A 22 8.17 -17.64 7.54
C LEU A 22 8.12 -18.99 6.81
N LYS A 23 7.46 -19.98 7.43
CA LYS A 23 7.25 -21.32 6.85
C LYS A 23 5.79 -21.77 6.92
N GLY A 24 5.45 -22.78 6.11
CA GLY A 24 4.14 -23.42 6.13
C GLY A 24 2.97 -22.44 5.98
N LYS A 25 2.01 -22.50 6.90
CA LYS A 25 0.79 -21.67 6.88
C LYS A 25 1.10 -20.17 6.93
N GLN A 26 2.06 -19.76 7.77
CA GLN A 26 2.46 -18.35 7.90
C GLN A 26 2.97 -17.79 6.57
N SER A 27 3.85 -18.53 5.88
CA SER A 27 4.38 -18.16 4.57
C SER A 27 3.26 -17.99 3.53
N ARG A 28 2.33 -18.95 3.44
CA ARG A 28 1.20 -18.89 2.51
C ARG A 28 0.25 -17.72 2.80
N HIS A 29 -0.05 -17.48 4.08
CA HIS A 29 -0.97 -16.40 4.48
C HIS A 29 -0.35 -15.01 4.27
N ARG A 30 0.93 -14.82 4.61
CA ARG A 30 1.67 -13.62 4.26
C ARG A 30 1.65 -13.38 2.75
N THR A 31 1.91 -14.40 1.94
CA THR A 31 1.86 -14.27 0.47
C THR A 31 0.45 -13.92 -0.02
N LYS A 32 -0.62 -14.44 0.60
CA LYS A 32 -2.00 -14.05 0.27
C LYS A 32 -2.25 -12.57 0.57
N LEU A 33 -1.76 -12.05 1.72
CA LEU A 33 -1.86 -10.62 2.03
C LEU A 33 -1.10 -9.77 1.02
N ILE A 34 0.16 -10.11 0.72
CA ILE A 34 0.99 -9.38 -0.25
C ILE A 34 0.28 -9.25 -1.60
N LYS A 35 -0.41 -10.30 -2.07
CA LYS A 35 -1.17 -10.23 -3.33
C LYS A 35 -2.31 -9.20 -3.30
N LEU A 36 -2.97 -9.01 -2.16
CA LEU A 36 -4.01 -7.98 -2.01
C LEU A 36 -3.38 -6.59 -2.05
N LEU A 37 -2.23 -6.41 -1.39
CA LEU A 37 -1.47 -5.15 -1.41
C LEU A 37 -0.95 -4.84 -2.82
N GLU A 38 -0.46 -5.86 -3.53
CA GLU A 38 0.07 -5.73 -4.89
C GLU A 38 -1.04 -5.33 -5.88
N ALA A 39 -2.23 -5.93 -5.76
CA ALA A 39 -3.37 -5.57 -6.59
C ALA A 39 -3.76 -4.10 -6.39
N ARG A 40 -3.92 -3.66 -5.14
CA ARG A 40 -4.19 -2.24 -4.84
C ARG A 40 -3.06 -1.33 -5.30
N SER A 41 -1.80 -1.74 -5.11
CA SER A 41 -0.66 -0.93 -5.54
C SER A 41 -0.62 -0.70 -7.05
N LYS A 42 -1.13 -1.65 -7.86
CA LYS A 42 -1.26 -1.48 -9.31
C LYS A 42 -2.36 -0.46 -9.65
N GLU A 43 -3.52 -0.57 -9.02
CA GLU A 43 -4.61 0.40 -9.18
C GLU A 43 -4.16 1.82 -8.80
N VAL A 44 -3.42 1.97 -7.69
CA VAL A 44 -2.88 3.27 -7.24
C VAL A 44 -1.89 3.85 -8.25
N GLU A 45 -1.03 3.01 -8.86
CA GLU A 45 -0.10 3.47 -9.89
C GLU A 45 -0.83 3.90 -11.17
N GLU A 46 -1.88 3.18 -11.56
CA GLU A 46 -2.75 3.56 -12.68
C GLU A 46 -3.44 4.91 -12.39
N GLN A 47 -4.01 5.09 -11.20
CA GLN A 47 -4.64 6.33 -10.76
C GLN A 47 -3.63 7.49 -10.72
N ARG A 48 -2.41 7.26 -10.21
CA ARG A 48 -1.33 8.25 -10.21
C ARG A 48 -0.98 8.69 -11.63
N ILE A 49 -0.92 7.74 -12.59
CA ILE A 49 -0.64 8.05 -13.99
C ILE A 49 -1.77 8.90 -14.59
N GLU A 50 -3.03 8.55 -14.32
CA GLU A 50 -4.18 9.34 -14.79
C GLU A 50 -4.18 10.76 -14.20
N LEU A 51 -3.94 10.92 -12.89
CA LEU A 51 -3.77 12.24 -12.27
C LEU A 51 -2.65 13.05 -12.97
N ALA A 52 -1.52 12.41 -13.26
CA ALA A 52 -0.42 13.09 -13.94
C ALA A 52 -0.80 13.56 -15.35
N LYS A 53 -1.65 12.81 -16.08
CA LYS A 53 -2.19 13.20 -17.39
C LYS A 53 -3.23 14.32 -17.27
N GLU A 54 -4.11 14.27 -16.29
CA GLU A 54 -5.13 15.32 -16.06
C GLU A 54 -4.50 16.68 -15.75
N HIS A 55 -3.41 16.64 -14.99
CA HIS A 55 -2.63 17.81 -14.61
C HIS A 55 -1.54 18.19 -15.62
N SER A 56 -1.39 17.48 -16.73
CA SER A 56 -0.40 17.84 -17.75
C SER A 56 -0.88 18.97 -18.67
N ASN A 57 0.07 19.69 -19.26
CA ASN A 57 -0.18 20.44 -20.49
C ASN A 57 -0.57 19.48 -21.61
N LYS A 58 -1.37 19.96 -22.57
CA LYS A 58 -1.76 19.20 -23.76
C LYS A 58 -0.97 19.67 -24.98
N ASP A 59 -0.67 18.75 -25.89
CA ASP A 59 -0.13 19.06 -27.21
C ASP A 59 -1.24 19.51 -28.18
N GLU A 60 -0.85 19.74 -29.43
CA GLU A 60 -1.76 20.22 -30.49
C GLU A 60 -2.87 19.20 -30.82
N ASP A 61 -2.63 17.91 -30.55
CA ASP A 61 -3.58 16.81 -30.73
C ASP A 61 -4.45 16.57 -29.48
N GLY A 62 -4.24 17.35 -28.41
CA GLY A 62 -4.96 17.24 -27.15
C GLY A 62 -4.43 16.16 -26.21
N ASN A 63 -3.28 15.55 -26.50
CA ASN A 63 -2.66 14.52 -25.68
C ASN A 63 -1.75 15.13 -24.59
N PRO A 64 -1.56 14.44 -23.46
CA PRO A 64 -0.62 14.84 -22.41
C PRO A 64 0.82 15.03 -22.91
N LYS A 65 1.37 16.23 -22.78
CA LYS A 65 2.80 16.48 -23.02
C LYS A 65 3.63 15.72 -21.99
N SER A 66 4.64 15.01 -22.46
CA SER A 66 5.62 14.33 -21.62
C SER A 66 7.01 14.43 -22.21
N SER A 67 8.03 14.43 -21.35
CA SER A 67 9.44 14.42 -21.71
C SER A 67 10.18 13.47 -20.76
N ASP A 68 11.00 12.57 -21.31
CA ASP A 68 11.77 11.57 -20.55
C ASP A 68 10.93 10.75 -19.56
N GLY A 69 9.69 10.39 -19.96
CA GLY A 69 8.77 9.61 -19.12
C GLY A 69 8.12 10.41 -17.98
N LYS A 70 8.27 11.73 -17.95
CA LYS A 70 7.62 12.63 -17.00
C LYS A 70 6.62 13.52 -17.72
N TYR A 71 5.40 13.63 -17.19
CA TYR A 71 4.41 14.56 -17.70
C TYR A 71 4.80 16.01 -17.40
N ASP A 72 4.54 16.90 -18.36
CA ASP A 72 4.72 18.34 -18.20
C ASP A 72 3.53 18.90 -17.40
N ILE A 73 3.65 18.88 -16.08
CA ILE A 73 2.57 19.24 -15.15
C ILE A 73 2.33 20.75 -15.14
N LYS A 74 1.13 21.18 -15.53
CA LYS A 74 0.72 22.59 -15.62
C LYS A 74 0.52 23.25 -14.25
N ASN A 75 0.00 22.50 -13.28
CA ASN A 75 -0.25 22.95 -11.92
C ASN A 75 0.28 21.91 -10.93
N MET A 76 1.52 22.12 -10.49
CA MET A 76 2.20 21.21 -9.57
C MET A 76 1.55 21.17 -8.19
N GLU A 77 0.93 22.26 -7.72
CA GLU A 77 0.28 22.30 -6.41
C GLU A 77 -1.00 21.48 -6.40
N ALA A 78 -1.84 21.64 -7.42
CA ALA A 78 -3.06 20.84 -7.57
C ALA A 78 -2.74 19.35 -7.75
N PHE A 79 -1.75 19.03 -8.59
CA PHE A 79 -1.30 17.65 -8.75
C PHE A 79 -0.80 17.02 -7.44
N LYS A 80 -0.02 17.76 -6.65
CA LYS A 80 0.45 17.28 -5.33
C LYS A 80 -0.70 17.04 -4.36
N LYS A 81 -1.72 17.90 -4.37
CA LYS A 81 -2.90 17.76 -3.51
C LYS A 81 -3.66 16.48 -3.85
N ASP A 82 -3.98 16.27 -5.13
CA ASP A 82 -4.72 15.09 -5.56
C ASP A 82 -3.89 13.80 -5.35
N LEU A 83 -2.57 13.88 -5.53
CA LEU A 83 -1.66 12.76 -5.25
C LEU A 83 -1.60 12.43 -3.75
N GLN A 84 -1.62 13.45 -2.89
CA GLN A 84 -1.67 13.25 -1.44
C GLN A 84 -2.98 12.59 -1.03
N GLU A 85 -4.12 13.06 -1.54
CA GLU A 85 -5.43 12.46 -1.30
C GLU A 85 -5.44 10.97 -1.73
N LEU A 86 -4.92 10.67 -2.92
CA LEU A 86 -4.77 9.30 -3.41
C LEU A 86 -3.91 8.43 -2.48
N TYR A 87 -2.85 8.98 -1.88
CA TYR A 87 -1.98 8.21 -0.99
C TYR A 87 -2.51 8.03 0.43
N GLU A 88 -3.37 8.95 0.89
CA GLU A 88 -4.08 8.88 2.17
C GLU A 88 -5.30 7.95 2.12
N GLU A 89 -5.83 7.64 0.93
CA GLU A 89 -6.83 6.59 0.78
C GLU A 89 -6.34 5.22 1.31
N GLU A 90 -7.29 4.42 1.81
CA GLU A 90 -6.99 3.16 2.47
C GLU A 90 -7.49 1.96 1.66
N LEU A 91 -6.65 0.92 1.57
CA LEU A 91 -7.13 -0.43 1.31
C LEU A 91 -7.80 -0.98 2.56
N VAL A 92 -9.07 -1.32 2.47
CA VAL A 92 -9.82 -1.97 3.55
C VAL A 92 -9.93 -3.47 3.28
N ILE A 93 -9.37 -4.29 4.16
CA ILE A 93 -9.45 -5.75 4.08
C ILE A 93 -10.38 -6.27 5.17
N GLU A 94 -11.58 -6.67 4.75
CA GLU A 94 -12.59 -7.22 5.64
C GLU A 94 -12.30 -8.67 6.05
N GLY A 95 -12.74 -9.00 7.26
CA GLY A 95 -12.62 -10.29 7.91
C GLY A 95 -13.06 -11.44 7.01
N GLY A 96 -14.35 -11.59 6.72
CA GLY A 96 -14.91 -12.60 5.79
C GLY A 96 -14.01 -13.80 5.44
N ASP A 97 -13.73 -13.98 4.15
CA ASP A 97 -12.86 -15.04 3.62
C ASP A 97 -11.35 -14.83 3.90
N ASN A 98 -11.00 -13.67 4.47
CA ASN A 98 -9.65 -13.27 4.81
C ASN A 98 -9.32 -13.51 6.29
N HIS A 99 -10.28 -13.89 7.13
CA HIS A 99 -10.18 -13.85 8.58
C HIS A 99 -9.03 -14.73 9.06
N GLY A 100 -8.95 -15.96 8.54
CA GLY A 100 -7.87 -16.88 8.86
C GLY A 100 -6.49 -16.38 8.43
N MET A 101 -6.41 -15.63 7.34
CA MET A 101 -5.18 -15.00 6.85
C MET A 101 -4.78 -13.81 7.71
N LEU A 102 -5.71 -12.88 7.97
CA LEU A 102 -5.48 -11.70 8.81
C LEU A 102 -5.06 -12.09 10.23
N LYS A 103 -5.74 -13.06 10.85
CA LYS A 103 -5.37 -13.58 12.18
C LYS A 103 -3.96 -14.18 12.21
N THR A 104 -3.56 -14.86 11.14
CA THR A 104 -2.21 -15.43 11.04
C THR A 104 -1.16 -14.34 10.88
N VAL A 105 -1.43 -13.30 10.08
CA VAL A 105 -0.51 -12.16 9.91
C VAL A 105 -0.40 -11.35 11.21
N LYS A 106 -1.50 -11.12 11.92
CA LYS A 106 -1.49 -10.51 13.27
C LYS A 106 -0.52 -11.24 14.20
N GLN A 107 -0.62 -12.57 14.25
CA GLN A 107 0.28 -13.39 15.07
C GLN A 107 1.73 -13.34 14.60
N ILE A 108 1.98 -13.24 13.29
CA ILE A 108 3.34 -13.09 12.76
C ILE A 108 3.95 -11.78 13.24
N LEU A 109 3.20 -10.67 13.11
CA LEU A 109 3.66 -9.35 13.51
C LEU A 109 3.91 -9.31 15.03
N PHE A 110 2.94 -9.70 15.85
CA PHE A 110 3.04 -9.50 17.31
C PHE A 110 4.04 -10.44 18.00
N ASN A 111 4.39 -11.56 17.37
CA ASN A 111 5.39 -12.48 17.87
C ASN A 111 6.71 -12.38 17.08
N CYS A 112 6.92 -11.30 16.34
CA CYS A 112 8.15 -11.10 15.59
C CYS A 112 9.27 -10.70 16.55
N GLU A 113 10.32 -11.52 16.65
CA GLU A 113 11.52 -11.23 17.43
C GLU A 113 12.63 -10.55 16.60
N GLN A 114 12.34 -10.22 15.33
CA GLN A 114 13.32 -9.59 14.45
C GLN A 114 13.48 -8.11 14.79
N GLU A 115 14.72 -7.64 14.82
CA GLU A 115 15.02 -6.21 14.95
C GLU A 115 14.76 -5.47 13.63
N PHE A 116 14.00 -4.40 13.70
CA PHE A 116 13.79 -3.47 12.60
C PHE A 116 14.45 -2.13 12.91
N LYS A 117 14.88 -1.41 11.86
CA LYS A 117 15.48 -0.07 11.97
C LYS A 117 15.05 0.81 10.81
N GLY A 118 15.15 2.13 11.00
CA GLY A 118 14.82 3.10 9.97
C GLY A 118 13.39 2.94 9.46
N ILE A 119 13.22 2.91 8.14
CA ILE A 119 11.90 2.80 7.52
C ILE A 119 11.19 1.49 7.87
N ASP A 120 11.92 0.38 7.98
CA ASP A 120 11.32 -0.91 8.31
C ASP A 120 10.74 -0.90 9.72
N ALA A 121 11.39 -0.22 10.68
CA ALA A 121 10.84 -0.07 12.04
C ALA A 121 9.55 0.74 12.04
N THR A 122 9.52 1.83 11.26
CA THR A 122 8.34 2.70 11.14
C THR A 122 7.17 1.95 10.52
N ILE A 123 7.43 1.14 9.50
CA ILE A 123 6.41 0.36 8.79
C ILE A 123 5.94 -0.83 9.62
N TYR A 124 6.84 -1.47 10.36
CA TYR A 124 6.49 -2.52 11.31
C TYR A 124 5.52 -2.01 12.38
N ASP A 125 5.87 -0.89 13.04
CA ASP A 125 5.06 -0.24 14.06
C ASP A 125 3.67 0.11 13.53
N TYR A 126 3.62 0.78 12.37
CA TYR A 126 2.37 1.07 11.67
C TYR A 126 1.54 -0.20 11.39
N LEU A 127 2.15 -1.28 10.90
CA LEU A 127 1.42 -2.53 10.66
C LEU A 127 0.92 -3.15 11.96
N CYS A 128 1.67 -3.07 13.06
CA CYS A 128 1.18 -3.53 14.36
C CYS A 128 -0.08 -2.76 14.76
N ASP A 129 -0.08 -1.43 14.65
CA ASP A 129 -1.26 -0.60 14.96
C ASP A 129 -2.48 -0.98 14.12
N GLN A 130 -2.31 -1.16 12.81
CA GLN A 130 -3.41 -1.54 11.91
C GLN A 130 -4.00 -2.92 12.22
N PHE A 131 -3.23 -3.81 12.86
CA PHE A 131 -3.68 -5.13 13.30
C PHE A 131 -4.10 -5.16 14.80
N GLU A 132 -3.74 -4.16 15.60
CA GLU A 132 -4.17 -3.95 16.98
C GLU A 132 -5.57 -3.37 17.07
N GLY A 133 -5.90 -2.36 16.24
CA GLY A 133 -7.21 -1.68 16.18
C GLY A 133 -8.41 -2.57 15.79
N VAL A 134 -8.17 -3.87 15.76
CA VAL A 134 -9.08 -4.91 15.36
C VAL A 134 -9.60 -5.64 16.60
N GLU A 135 -10.78 -5.24 17.09
CA GLU A 135 -11.50 -6.03 18.08
C GLU A 135 -11.90 -7.39 17.47
N ASP A 136 -11.57 -8.48 18.16
CA ASP A 136 -12.12 -9.81 17.92
C ASP A 136 -13.58 -9.80 18.39
N LYS A 137 -14.48 -9.23 17.59
CA LYS A 137 -15.92 -9.48 17.68
C LYS A 137 -16.31 -10.59 16.73
#